data_AF-A0A0M0LPZ1-F1
#
_entry.id   AF-A0A0M0LPZ1-F1
#
_cell.length_a   1.000
_cell.length_b   1.000
_cell.length_c   1.000
_cell.angle_alpha   90.00
_cell.angle_beta   90.00
_cell.angle_gamma   90.00
#
_symmetry.space_group_name_H-M   'P 1'
#
loop_
_entity.id
_entity.type
_entity.pdbx_description
1 polymer ?
#
loop_
_entity_poly.entity_id
_entity_poly.type
_entity_poly.pdbx_seq_one_letter_code
_entity_poly.pdbx_strand_id
1 'polypeptide(L)'
;MRTEADDDAPFHSDQFGIYHDECVAIVNEKISKNGTKYYEAVKGQLRGWVKAIYVFFKEVDAEYEVEKVVRHRTARKKVMFEIKWKGFKDTTWEPPENIKHLREYRDYCTTNGLEL
;
A
#
# COMPACT_ATOMS: atom_id res chain seq x y z
N MET A 1 27.85 31.12 28.98
CA MET A 1 28.38 31.26 27.61
C MET A 1 28.21 29.90 26.95
N ARG A 2 27.38 29.79 25.91
CA ARG A 2 27.23 28.55 25.12
C ARG A 2 28.26 28.58 24.00
N THR A 3 28.99 27.48 23.84
CA THR A 3 29.70 27.06 22.61
C THR A 3 29.69 25.51 22.69
N GLU A 4 28.74 24.84 22.04
CA GLU A 4 28.94 24.20 20.72
C GLU A 4 30.17 23.27 20.70
N ALA A 5 29.94 22.02 21.12
CA ALA A 5 30.69 20.82 20.70
C ALA A 5 29.97 19.52 21.17
N ASP A 6 28.63 19.48 21.06
CA ASP A 6 27.82 18.26 21.24
C ASP A 6 27.76 17.45 19.92
N ASP A 7 28.84 17.45 19.13
CA ASP A 7 28.89 16.85 17.78
C ASP A 7 29.70 15.55 17.68
N ASP A 8 30.12 14.94 18.79
CA ASP A 8 30.95 13.72 18.75
C ASP A 8 30.59 12.68 19.84
N ALA A 9 29.29 12.48 20.11
CA ALA A 9 28.85 11.27 20.79
C ALA A 9 28.59 10.17 19.75
N PRO A 10 29.37 9.06 19.74
CA PRO A 10 29.13 7.96 18.84
C PRO A 10 27.76 7.38 19.16
N PHE A 11 27.04 6.90 18.14
CA PHE A 11 25.85 6.07 18.26
C PHE A 11 26.07 5.00 19.36
N HIS A 12 25.75 5.35 20.61
CA HIS A 12 25.80 4.42 21.71
C HIS A 12 24.42 3.79 21.71
N SER A 13 24.39 2.56 21.20
CA SER A 13 23.30 1.62 21.36
C SER A 13 22.85 1.63 22.82
N ASP A 14 21.67 2.21 23.06
CA ASP A 14 20.94 2.03 24.30
C ASP A 14 20.04 0.78 24.22
N GLN A 15 19.63 0.33 25.39
CA GLN A 15 19.40 -1.06 25.79
C GLN A 15 18.19 -1.79 25.19
N PHE A 16 17.61 -1.29 24.09
CA PHE A 16 16.55 -1.97 23.34
C PHE A 16 16.87 -2.07 21.85
N GLY A 17 18.13 -2.37 21.54
CA GLY A 17 18.67 -2.63 20.21
C GLY A 17 17.94 -3.74 19.45
N ILE A 18 16.82 -3.38 18.84
CA ILE A 18 16.26 -4.04 17.64
C ILE A 18 15.75 -2.92 16.72
N TYR A 19 16.69 -2.15 16.18
CA TYR A 19 16.50 -1.49 14.89
C TYR A 19 17.72 -1.85 14.05
N HIS A 20 17.71 -3.10 13.62
CA HIS A 20 18.51 -3.56 12.51
C HIS A 20 17.53 -3.64 11.34
N ASP A 21 17.90 -3.09 10.18
CA ASP A 21 17.09 -2.91 8.98
C ASP A 21 16.40 -4.20 8.46
N GLU A 22 16.68 -5.35 9.05
CA GLU A 22 16.04 -6.65 8.83
C GLU A 22 14.63 -6.75 9.44
N CYS A 23 14.28 -5.97 10.47
CA CYS A 23 12.93 -6.01 11.06
C CYS A 23 11.86 -5.36 10.17
N VAL A 24 12.22 -4.43 9.28
CA VAL A 24 11.27 -3.83 8.33
C VAL A 24 10.99 -4.79 7.18
N ALA A 25 11.98 -5.58 6.75
CA ALA A 25 11.81 -6.57 5.69
C ALA A 25 10.95 -7.78 6.12
N ILE A 26 11.14 -8.30 7.34
CA ILE A 26 10.33 -9.43 7.87
C ILE A 26 8.87 -9.00 8.10
N VAL A 27 8.66 -7.75 8.48
CA VAL A 27 7.33 -7.15 8.61
C VAL A 27 6.68 -6.99 7.23
N ASN A 28 7.40 -6.49 6.23
CA ASN A 28 6.86 -6.31 4.87
C ASN A 28 6.54 -7.63 4.13
N GLU A 29 7.37 -8.67 4.26
CA GLU A 29 7.14 -9.96 3.58
C GLU A 29 5.99 -10.76 4.21
N LYS A 30 5.83 -10.69 5.55
CA LYS A 30 4.75 -11.40 6.25
C LYS A 30 3.45 -10.61 6.30
N ILE A 31 3.49 -9.27 6.21
CA ILE A 31 2.28 -8.45 6.18
C ILE A 31 1.46 -8.69 4.91
N SER A 32 2.10 -8.89 3.75
CA SER A 32 1.34 -9.06 2.50
C SER A 32 0.55 -10.38 2.42
N LYS A 33 0.83 -11.37 3.27
CA LYS A 33 0.12 -12.67 3.28
C LYS A 33 -0.71 -12.92 4.53
N ASN A 34 -0.42 -12.26 5.67
CA ASN A 34 -1.11 -12.48 6.96
C ASN A 34 -1.15 -11.23 7.87
N GLY A 35 -0.75 -10.06 7.35
CA GLY A 35 -0.52 -8.84 8.13
C GLY A 35 -1.73 -8.28 8.83
N THR A 36 -2.90 -8.40 8.22
CA THR A 36 -4.15 -7.91 8.79
C THR A 36 -4.49 -8.67 10.07
N LYS A 37 -4.40 -10.01 10.06
CA LYS A 37 -4.76 -10.83 11.22
C LYS A 37 -3.77 -10.69 12.38
N TYR A 38 -2.47 -10.57 12.08
CA TYR A 38 -1.43 -10.34 13.08
C TYR A 38 -1.54 -8.95 13.70
N TYR A 39 -1.63 -7.89 12.87
CA TYR A 39 -1.77 -6.54 13.37
C TYR A 39 -3.03 -6.38 14.23
N GLU A 40 -4.19 -6.87 13.79
CA GLU A 40 -5.42 -6.75 14.57
C GLU A 40 -5.31 -7.42 15.96
N ALA A 41 -4.49 -8.47 16.09
CA ALA A 41 -4.20 -9.14 17.37
C ALA A 41 -3.19 -8.39 18.26
N VAL A 42 -2.22 -7.66 17.68
CA VAL A 42 -1.15 -6.99 18.45
C VAL A 42 -1.21 -5.46 18.47
N LYS A 43 -2.16 -4.82 17.76
CA LYS A 43 -2.26 -3.34 17.61
C LYS A 43 -2.32 -2.55 18.92
N GLY A 44 -2.75 -3.19 20.02
CA GLY A 44 -2.76 -2.62 21.36
C GLY A 44 -1.41 -2.65 22.08
N GLN A 45 -0.45 -3.45 21.59
CA GLN A 45 0.89 -3.65 22.17
C GLN A 45 2.00 -2.96 21.34
N LEU A 46 1.67 -2.45 20.16
CA LEU A 46 2.63 -1.83 19.25
C LEU A 46 3.04 -0.43 19.73
N ARG A 47 4.33 -0.12 19.62
CA ARG A 47 4.85 1.25 19.80
C ARG A 47 4.30 2.18 18.70
N GLY A 48 4.23 3.48 19.00
CA GLY A 48 3.58 4.49 18.16
C GLY A 48 4.00 4.49 16.69
N TRP A 49 5.29 4.27 16.40
CA TRP A 49 5.81 4.25 15.02
C TRP A 49 5.30 3.06 14.19
N VAL A 50 5.20 1.84 14.75
CA VAL A 50 4.66 0.67 14.03
C VAL A 50 3.17 0.85 13.75
N LYS A 51 2.44 1.41 14.71
CA LYS A 51 1.03 1.72 14.54
C LYS A 51 0.81 2.75 13.42
N ALA A 52 1.63 3.79 13.38
CA ALA A 52 1.59 4.78 12.31
C ALA A 52 1.89 4.16 10.93
N ILE A 53 2.91 3.29 10.85
CA ILE A 53 3.26 2.58 9.62
C ILE A 53 2.10 1.72 9.12
N TYR A 54 1.44 0.94 9.99
CA TYR A 54 0.28 0.14 9.57
C TYR A 54 -0.90 1.00 9.14
N VAL A 55 -1.23 2.06 9.90
CA VAL A 55 -2.36 2.93 9.55
C VAL A 55 -2.14 3.53 8.18
N PHE A 56 -0.93 4.00 7.89
CA PHE A 56 -0.56 4.49 6.57
C PHE A 56 -0.74 3.42 5.48
N PHE A 57 -0.18 2.22 5.67
CA PHE A 57 -0.31 1.16 4.67
C PHE A 57 -1.75 0.68 4.47
N LYS A 58 -2.56 0.63 5.53
CA LYS A 58 -3.98 0.28 5.45
C LYS A 58 -4.78 1.29 4.65
N GLU A 59 -4.48 2.58 4.80
CA GLU A 59 -5.12 3.63 4.02
C GLU A 59 -4.70 3.59 2.54
N VAL A 60 -3.43 3.25 2.27
CA VAL A 60 -2.92 3.06 0.90
C VAL A 60 -3.55 1.85 0.20
N ASP A 61 -3.84 0.77 0.94
CA ASP A 61 -4.44 -0.46 0.41
C ASP A 61 -5.98 -0.49 0.49
N ALA A 62 -6.61 0.65 0.80
CA ALA A 62 -8.07 0.72 0.88
C ALA A 62 -8.71 0.48 -0.49
N GLU A 63 -9.64 -0.47 -0.56
CA GLU A 63 -10.46 -0.71 -1.74
C GLU A 63 -11.54 0.39 -1.88
N TYR A 64 -11.60 1.03 -3.05
CA TYR A 64 -12.61 2.04 -3.38
C TYR A 64 -13.67 1.45 -4.31
N GLU A 65 -14.94 1.86 -4.14
CA GLU A 65 -16.02 1.43 -5.04
C GLU A 65 -15.83 2.00 -6.45
N VAL A 66 -15.83 1.12 -7.44
CA VAL A 66 -15.78 1.50 -8.86
C VAL A 66 -17.17 1.75 -9.41
N GLU A 67 -17.34 2.83 -10.16
CA GLU A 67 -18.56 3.15 -10.89
C GLU A 67 -18.58 2.46 -12.26
N LYS A 68 -17.47 2.56 -13.02
CA LYS A 68 -17.29 1.88 -14.31
C LYS A 68 -15.84 1.91 -14.79
N VAL A 69 -15.52 1.01 -15.72
CA VAL A 69 -14.34 1.12 -16.58
C VAL A 69 -14.66 2.04 -17.76
N VAL A 70 -13.89 3.11 -17.92
CA VAL A 70 -14.13 4.14 -18.95
C VAL A 70 -13.54 3.71 -20.30
N ARG A 71 -12.26 3.32 -20.28
CA ARG A 71 -11.53 2.85 -21.46
C ARG A 71 -10.30 2.05 -21.07
N HIS A 72 -9.63 1.45 -22.04
CA HIS A 72 -8.35 0.79 -21.87
C HIS A 72 -7.32 1.34 -22.85
N ARG A 73 -6.03 1.24 -22.52
CA ARG A 73 -4.93 1.56 -23.42
C ARG A 73 -3.77 0.59 -23.21
N THR A 74 -2.96 0.42 -24.23
CA THR A 74 -1.68 -0.30 -24.12
C THR A 74 -0.54 0.70 -24.14
N ALA A 75 0.23 0.76 -23.06
CA ALA A 75 1.40 1.63 -22.92
C ALA A 75 2.60 0.78 -22.48
N ARG A 76 3.74 0.89 -23.18
CA ARG A 76 4.96 0.13 -22.87
C ARG A 76 4.73 -1.38 -22.69
N LYS A 77 3.91 -1.98 -23.58
CA LYS A 77 3.49 -3.40 -23.55
C LYS A 77 2.66 -3.82 -22.32
N LYS A 78 2.19 -2.87 -21.52
CA LYS A 78 1.26 -3.11 -20.40
C LYS A 78 -0.10 -2.52 -20.74
N VAL A 79 -1.16 -3.28 -20.51
CA VAL A 79 -2.53 -2.77 -20.60
C VAL A 79 -2.84 -2.01 -19.30
N MET A 80 -3.50 -0.87 -19.43
CA MET A 80 -3.99 -0.05 -18.32
C MET A 80 -5.45 0.30 -18.58
N PHE A 81 -6.23 0.45 -17.52
CA PHE A 81 -7.65 0.74 -17.56
C PHE A 81 -7.95 2.05 -16.84
N GLU A 82 -8.73 2.92 -17.48
CA GLU A 82 -9.18 4.16 -16.84
C GLU A 82 -10.43 3.89 -16.03
N ILE A 83 -10.35 4.11 -14.72
CA ILE A 83 -11.38 3.79 -13.74
C ILE A 83 -12.09 5.05 -13.30
N LYS A 84 -13.43 5.01 -13.38
CA LYS A 84 -14.30 6.00 -12.76
C LYS A 84 -14.68 5.50 -11.36
N TRP A 85 -14.23 6.23 -10.35
CA TRP A 85 -14.52 5.91 -8.94
C TRP A 85 -15.84 6.54 -8.51
N LYS A 86 -16.62 5.79 -7.73
CA LYS A 86 -17.93 6.23 -7.27
C LYS A 86 -17.79 7.38 -6.29
N GLY A 87 -18.49 8.48 -6.56
CA GLY A 87 -18.46 9.68 -5.71
C GLY A 87 -17.25 10.60 -5.89
N PHE A 88 -16.29 10.23 -6.76
CA PHE A 88 -15.14 11.06 -7.10
C PHE A 88 -15.30 11.64 -8.49
N LYS A 89 -14.83 12.87 -8.71
CA LYS A 89 -14.88 13.50 -10.04
C LYS A 89 -13.85 12.92 -10.99
N ASP A 90 -12.65 12.69 -10.49
CA ASP A 90 -11.47 12.31 -11.27
C ASP A 90 -11.41 10.80 -11.55
N THR A 91 -10.61 10.43 -12.55
CA THR A 91 -10.35 9.05 -12.98
C THR A 91 -8.86 8.73 -12.80
N THR A 92 -8.54 7.45 -12.63
CA THR A 92 -7.14 6.99 -12.56
C THR A 92 -6.90 5.84 -13.54
N TRP A 93 -5.64 5.60 -13.88
CA TRP A 93 -5.24 4.49 -14.76
C TRP A 93 -4.67 3.35 -13.92
N GLU A 94 -5.43 2.26 -13.82
CA GLU A 94 -5.10 1.09 -13.01
C GLU A 94 -4.63 -0.08 -13.88
N PRO A 95 -3.67 -0.88 -13.41
CA PRO A 95 -3.33 -2.15 -14.04
C PRO A 95 -4.43 -3.21 -13.77
N PRO A 96 -4.52 -4.27 -14.60
CA PRO A 96 -5.50 -5.34 -14.42
C PRO A 96 -5.48 -5.96 -13.02
N GLU A 97 -4.30 -6.08 -12.41
CA GLU A 97 -4.12 -6.70 -11.10
C GLU A 97 -4.95 -6.01 -10.00
N ASN A 98 -5.12 -4.68 -10.10
CA ASN A 98 -5.86 -3.88 -9.12
C ASN A 98 -7.39 -4.05 -9.24
N ILE A 99 -7.90 -4.47 -10.42
CA ILE A 99 -9.33 -4.37 -10.74
C ILE A 99 -9.94 -5.67 -11.28
N LYS A 100 -9.13 -6.70 -11.55
CA LYS A 100 -9.61 -7.97 -12.15
C LYS A 100 -10.65 -8.71 -11.32
N HIS A 101 -10.75 -8.41 -10.03
CA HIS A 101 -11.73 -8.98 -9.12
C HIS A 101 -13.09 -8.25 -9.18
N LEU A 102 -13.16 -7.10 -9.85
CA LEU A 102 -14.36 -6.28 -9.98
C LEU A 102 -15.24 -6.76 -11.13
N ARG A 103 -16.56 -6.67 -10.93
CA ARG A 103 -17.54 -7.05 -11.95
C ARG A 103 -17.47 -6.13 -13.17
N GLU A 104 -17.29 -4.85 -12.94
CA GLU A 104 -17.22 -3.79 -13.95
C GLU A 104 -16.08 -4.05 -14.94
N TYR A 105 -14.95 -4.57 -14.44
CA TYR A 105 -13.84 -5.00 -15.27
C TYR A 105 -14.23 -6.17 -16.18
N ARG A 106 -14.87 -7.21 -15.62
CA ARG A 106 -15.31 -8.39 -16.37
C ARG A 106 -16.32 -8.03 -17.47
N ASP A 107 -17.29 -7.20 -17.14
CA ASP A 107 -18.34 -6.76 -18.06
C ASP A 107 -17.73 -5.92 -19.20
N TYR A 108 -16.79 -5.03 -18.87
CA TYR A 108 -16.06 -4.25 -19.87
C TYR A 108 -15.22 -5.13 -20.80
N CYS A 109 -14.44 -6.07 -20.27
CA CYS A 109 -13.62 -6.97 -21.09
C CYS A 109 -14.48 -7.81 -22.05
N THR A 110 -15.59 -8.35 -21.56
CA THR A 110 -16.55 -9.11 -22.39
C THR A 110 -17.11 -8.26 -23.52
N THR A 111 -17.54 -7.03 -23.22
CA THR A 111 -18.14 -6.11 -24.20
C THR A 111 -17.13 -5.65 -25.26
N ASN A 112 -15.85 -5.51 -24.88
CA ASN A 112 -14.79 -5.01 -25.75
C ASN A 112 -13.95 -6.12 -26.40
N GLY A 113 -14.32 -7.39 -26.23
CA GLY A 113 -13.60 -8.53 -26.82
C GLY A 113 -12.17 -8.70 -26.28
N LEU A 114 -11.93 -8.28 -25.03
CA LEU A 114 -10.68 -8.54 -24.33
C LEU A 114 -10.80 -9.90 -23.65
N GLU A 115 -10.19 -10.94 -24.24
CA GLU A 115 -10.12 -12.27 -23.62
C GLU A 115 -9.40 -12.18 -22.26
N LEU A 116 -9.98 -12.83 -21.24
CA LEU A 116 -9.52 -12.83 -19.84
C LEU A 116 -8.42 -13.87 -19.59
#